data_AF-A0A950N0I0-F1
#
_entry.id   AF-A0A950N0I0-F1
#
_cell.length_a   1.000
_cell.length_b   1.000
_cell.length_c   1.000
_cell.angle_alpha   90.00
_cell.angle_beta   90.00
_cell.angle_gamma   90.00
#
_symmetry.space_group_name_H-M   'P 1'
#
loop_
_entity.id
_entity.type
_entity.pdbx_description
1 polymer ?
#
loop_
_entity_poly.entity_id
_entity_poly.type
_entity_poly.pdbx_seq_one_letter_code
_entity_poly.pdbx_strand_id
1 'polypeptide(L)'
;MLGKFVARMRKMDWDKPAARIGAFASRHQDSALRVLFVVGLGLVVMLVHREVFAFIANRRQFAAPPIKTAVAPKWSNSQGQELVKIDGAGRSIFDPKLVEEVGKKFENCPWVRRVTAVERVFPDRLLIKFEYRRAHVAVRRENGYVLVDRDGVRLPGVYPLPPLCDRSVQVTGVASLPPEPGQPWKDEALNAAVAMADYIPGNSLLSRLAVKEIDVANFAGRQDPRKSELSLVTSNGCQIAWGRTSTTSKFGDLSTEEKMENLREVLAVYPDLNGLKRVTLYFRGSRSVEPTDNYVQTPPTPSRQPRVR
;
A
#
# COMPACT_ATOMS: atom_id res chain seq x y z
N MET A 1 -58.46 83.88 -40.41
CA MET A 1 -59.19 82.73 -39.81
C MET A 1 -59.71 81.84 -40.93
N LEU A 2 -58.87 81.41 -41.88
CA LEU A 2 -57.68 80.59 -41.65
C LEU A 2 -57.98 79.46 -40.70
N GLY A 3 -57.68 78.26 -41.17
CA GLY A 3 -57.03 77.37 -40.25
C GLY A 3 -57.98 76.77 -39.25
N LYS A 4 -59.25 76.60 -39.64
CA LYS A 4 -59.93 75.35 -39.37
C LYS A 4 -59.23 74.32 -40.27
N PHE A 5 -58.13 73.71 -39.83
CA PHE A 5 -58.12 72.72 -38.73
C PHE A 5 -59.05 71.53 -39.01
N VAL A 6 -59.95 71.63 -40.00
CA VAL A 6 -60.93 70.62 -40.38
C VAL A 6 -60.40 69.71 -41.48
N ALA A 7 -59.44 70.11 -42.32
CA ALA A 7 -59.18 69.32 -43.53
C ALA A 7 -58.14 68.20 -43.41
N ARG A 8 -57.10 68.32 -42.56
CA ARG A 8 -55.95 67.39 -42.65
C ARG A 8 -55.66 66.53 -41.44
N MET A 9 -56.38 66.72 -40.34
CA MET A 9 -56.38 65.77 -39.21
C MET A 9 -57.32 64.56 -39.44
N ARG A 10 -57.99 64.46 -40.61
CA ARG A 10 -58.92 63.34 -40.93
C ARG A 10 -58.25 62.05 -41.42
N LYS A 11 -56.92 61.90 -41.42
CA LYS A 11 -56.24 60.61 -41.72
C LYS A 11 -55.00 60.53 -40.83
N MET A 12 -55.03 59.82 -39.70
CA MET A 12 -54.86 58.35 -39.64
C MET A 12 -53.60 57.94 -40.42
N ASP A 13 -52.58 57.27 -39.88
CA ASP A 13 -52.30 56.74 -38.53
C ASP A 13 -50.76 56.58 -38.48
N TRP A 14 -50.05 57.53 -37.88
CA TRP A 14 -48.57 57.56 -37.82
C TRP A 14 -48.01 57.15 -36.45
N ASP A 15 -48.83 56.69 -35.51
CA ASP A 15 -48.37 56.25 -34.19
C ASP A 15 -47.58 54.93 -34.26
N LYS A 16 -47.77 54.16 -35.34
CA LYS A 16 -47.15 52.85 -35.51
C LYS A 16 -45.62 52.88 -35.71
N PRO A 17 -45.02 53.77 -36.51
CA PRO A 17 -43.56 53.80 -36.69
C PRO A 17 -42.78 54.41 -35.51
N ALA A 18 -43.28 55.46 -34.84
CA ALA A 18 -42.61 56.05 -33.68
C ALA A 18 -42.55 55.09 -32.47
N ALA A 19 -43.58 54.28 -32.29
CA ALA A 19 -43.61 53.23 -31.27
C ALA A 19 -42.52 52.15 -31.46
N ARG A 20 -42.03 51.94 -32.69
CA ARG A 20 -41.03 50.89 -32.97
C ARG A 20 -39.60 51.28 -32.62
N ILE A 21 -39.23 52.56 -32.73
CA ILE A 21 -37.85 53.03 -32.42
C ILE A 21 -37.65 53.16 -30.91
N GLY A 22 -38.66 53.64 -30.17
CA GLY A 22 -38.63 53.68 -28.70
C GLY A 22 -38.51 52.28 -28.06
N ALA A 23 -39.11 51.27 -28.69
CA ALA A 23 -39.07 49.89 -28.23
C ALA A 23 -37.70 49.20 -28.36
N PHE A 24 -36.75 49.78 -29.12
CA PHE A 24 -35.40 49.22 -29.28
C PHE A 24 -34.42 49.79 -28.26
N ALA A 25 -34.49 51.10 -27.98
CA ALA A 25 -33.66 51.75 -26.95
C ALA A 25 -34.00 51.26 -25.52
N SER A 26 -35.28 51.00 -25.23
CA SER A 26 -35.71 50.44 -23.93
C SER A 26 -35.17 49.02 -23.68
N ARG A 27 -35.03 48.20 -24.74
CA ARG A 27 -34.51 46.82 -24.62
C ARG A 27 -33.05 46.75 -24.19
N HIS A 28 -32.22 47.72 -24.57
CA HIS A 28 -30.80 47.74 -24.16
C HIS A 28 -30.60 48.29 -22.75
N GLN A 29 -31.38 49.28 -22.33
CA GLN A 29 -31.39 49.74 -20.93
C GLN A 29 -31.84 48.62 -19.97
N ASP A 30 -32.85 47.84 -20.36
CA ASP A 30 -33.30 46.67 -19.60
C ASP A 30 -32.20 45.61 -19.47
N SER A 31 -31.34 45.48 -20.49
CA SER A 31 -30.24 44.53 -20.49
C SER A 31 -29.12 44.96 -19.54
N ALA A 32 -28.75 46.25 -19.54
CA ALA A 32 -27.74 46.79 -18.63
C ALA A 32 -28.17 46.71 -17.15
N LEU A 33 -29.44 46.98 -16.88
CA LEU A 33 -30.04 46.84 -15.54
C LEU A 33 -30.05 45.39 -15.06
N ARG A 34 -30.38 44.43 -15.95
CA ARG A 34 -30.33 43.00 -15.62
C ARG A 34 -28.92 42.55 -15.23
N VAL A 35 -27.90 43.02 -15.96
CA VAL A 35 -26.50 42.69 -15.66
C VAL A 35 -26.08 43.29 -14.32
N LEU A 36 -26.36 44.58 -14.08
CA LEU A 36 -26.06 45.24 -12.80
C LEU A 36 -26.74 44.54 -11.62
N PHE A 37 -27.97 44.06 -11.82
CA PHE A 37 -28.71 43.32 -10.80
C PHE A 37 -28.10 41.94 -10.51
N VAL A 38 -27.73 41.16 -11.54
CA VAL A 38 -27.06 39.85 -11.36
C VAL A 38 -25.72 40.01 -10.64
N VAL A 39 -24.96 41.03 -11.02
CA VAL A 39 -23.68 41.35 -10.37
C VAL A 39 -23.91 41.77 -8.92
N GLY A 40 -24.87 42.65 -8.65
CA GLY A 40 -25.23 43.07 -7.29
C GLY A 40 -25.71 41.90 -6.43
N LEU A 41 -26.52 41.01 -7.00
CA LEU A 41 -27.00 39.81 -6.32
C LEU A 41 -25.84 38.85 -5.98
N GLY A 42 -24.90 38.63 -6.90
CA GLY A 42 -23.70 37.81 -6.64
C GLY A 42 -22.82 38.40 -5.53
N LEU A 43 -22.71 39.72 -5.48
CA LEU A 43 -21.93 40.44 -4.46
C LEU A 43 -22.56 40.30 -3.07
N VAL A 44 -23.89 40.36 -2.97
CA VAL A 44 -24.62 40.10 -1.71
C VAL A 44 -24.52 38.64 -1.30
N VAL A 45 -24.67 37.70 -2.23
CA VAL A 45 -24.52 36.26 -1.95
C VAL A 45 -23.12 35.95 -1.39
N MET A 46 -22.08 36.54 -1.97
CA MET A 46 -20.70 36.41 -1.48
C MET A 46 -20.53 36.99 -0.06
N LEU A 47 -21.11 38.16 0.21
CA LEU A 47 -21.03 38.82 1.52
C LEU A 47 -21.79 38.04 2.61
N VAL A 48 -22.96 37.49 2.29
CA VAL A 48 -23.75 36.63 3.21
C VAL A 48 -23.04 35.30 3.45
N HIS A 49 -22.50 34.63 2.41
CA HIS A 49 -21.75 33.38 2.57
C HIS A 49 -20.55 33.56 3.51
N ARG A 50 -19.88 34.72 3.43
CA ARG A 50 -18.73 35.07 4.25
C ARG A 50 -19.08 35.26 5.73
N GLU A 51 -20.19 35.92 6.06
CA GLU A 51 -20.63 36.11 7.46
C GLU A 51 -21.21 34.85 8.07
N VAL A 52 -21.94 34.07 7.27
CA VAL A 52 -22.53 32.80 7.69
C VAL A 52 -21.43 31.77 8.03
N PHE A 53 -20.35 31.67 7.24
CA PHE A 53 -19.23 30.76 7.52
C PHE A 53 -18.48 31.11 8.83
N ALA A 54 -18.38 32.41 9.15
CA ALA A 54 -17.75 32.93 10.36
C ALA A 54 -18.61 32.69 11.62
N PHE A 55 -19.93 32.72 11.53
CA PHE A 55 -20.84 32.33 12.61
C PHE A 55 -20.87 30.80 12.84
N ILE A 56 -20.75 30.04 11.75
CA ILE A 56 -20.71 28.57 11.76
C ILE A 56 -19.45 28.04 12.44
N ALA A 57 -18.39 28.85 12.49
CA ALA A 57 -17.13 28.52 13.14
C ALA A 57 -17.06 28.53 14.64
N ASN A 58 -17.88 29.39 15.24
CA ASN A 58 -17.43 30.04 16.45
C ASN A 58 -18.26 29.75 17.69
N ARG A 59 -19.17 28.78 17.66
CA ARG A 59 -19.55 28.11 18.92
C ARG A 59 -18.39 27.18 19.34
N ARG A 60 -18.54 26.46 20.44
CA ARG A 60 -17.66 25.30 20.83
C ARG A 60 -17.48 24.23 19.73
N GLN A 61 -18.00 24.49 18.53
CA GLN A 61 -18.61 23.68 17.48
C GLN A 61 -17.76 23.50 16.21
N PHE A 62 -16.64 24.20 16.10
CA PHE A 62 -15.46 23.54 15.53
C PHE A 62 -14.81 22.64 16.59
N ALA A 63 -15.63 22.21 17.55
CA ALA A 63 -15.67 20.90 18.16
C ALA A 63 -15.10 19.86 17.22
N ALA A 64 -14.06 19.19 17.70
CA ALA A 64 -13.62 17.98 17.05
C ALA A 64 -14.72 16.93 17.15
N PRO A 65 -15.13 16.32 16.02
CA PRO A 65 -16.04 15.21 16.07
C PRO A 65 -15.37 14.04 16.82
N PRO A 66 -16.12 13.24 17.59
CA PRO A 66 -15.60 11.98 18.08
C PRO A 66 -15.22 11.12 16.87
N ILE A 67 -13.95 10.72 16.80
CA ILE A 67 -13.46 9.91 15.70
C ILE A 67 -13.65 8.44 16.08
N LYS A 68 -14.45 7.73 15.29
CA LYS A 68 -14.64 6.28 15.40
C LYS A 68 -14.46 5.71 14.01
N THR A 69 -13.23 5.28 13.72
CA THR A 69 -12.86 4.77 12.41
C THR A 69 -12.36 3.35 12.56
N ALA A 70 -12.96 2.44 11.81
CA ALA A 70 -12.51 1.07 11.75
C ALA A 70 -11.45 0.95 10.63
N VAL A 71 -10.22 0.62 11.03
CA VAL A 71 -9.04 0.62 10.17
C VAL A 71 -8.71 -0.82 9.81
N ALA A 72 -8.79 -1.13 8.53
CA ALA A 72 -8.35 -2.39 7.94
C ALA A 72 -8.08 -2.18 6.44
N PRO A 73 -6.97 -2.70 5.88
CA PRO A 73 -6.76 -2.68 4.45
C PRO A 73 -7.84 -3.50 3.73
N LYS A 74 -8.25 -3.08 2.52
CA LYS A 74 -9.27 -3.81 1.72
C LYS A 74 -8.91 -5.28 1.49
N TRP A 75 -7.62 -5.57 1.26
CA TRP A 75 -7.13 -6.93 1.01
C TRP A 75 -7.29 -7.87 2.22
N SER A 76 -7.48 -7.33 3.43
CA SER A 76 -7.66 -8.13 4.65
C SER A 76 -9.08 -8.68 4.81
N ASN A 77 -10.03 -8.30 3.94
CA ASN A 77 -11.45 -8.67 4.04
C ASN A 77 -12.04 -8.41 5.44
N SER A 78 -11.64 -7.31 6.08
CA SER A 78 -12.01 -6.91 7.46
C SER A 78 -11.52 -7.85 8.57
N GLN A 79 -10.72 -8.87 8.24
CA GLN A 79 -10.13 -9.72 9.25
C GLN A 79 -9.09 -8.95 10.07
N GLY A 80 -9.22 -9.01 11.39
CA GLY A 80 -8.35 -8.26 12.31
C GLY A 80 -8.59 -6.75 12.27
N GLN A 81 -9.79 -6.30 11.87
CA GLN A 81 -10.14 -4.88 11.86
C GLN A 81 -9.96 -4.23 13.24
N GLU A 82 -9.31 -3.07 13.24
CA GLU A 82 -9.00 -2.33 14.46
C GLU A 82 -9.86 -1.08 14.57
N LEU A 83 -10.47 -0.86 15.73
CA LEU A 83 -11.34 0.27 15.95
C LEU A 83 -10.60 1.40 16.67
N VAL A 84 -10.23 2.44 15.91
CA VAL A 84 -9.60 3.65 16.48
C VAL A 84 -10.71 4.56 17.00
N LYS A 85 -10.72 4.77 18.32
CA LYS A 85 -11.65 5.67 19.02
C LYS A 85 -10.91 6.85 19.63
N ILE A 86 -11.31 8.07 19.30
CA ILE A 86 -10.78 9.30 19.90
C ILE A 86 -11.97 10.13 20.38
N ASP A 87 -11.92 10.55 21.64
CA ASP A 87 -12.94 11.43 22.19
C ASP A 87 -12.60 12.89 21.86
N GLY A 88 -13.30 13.41 20.86
CA GLY A 88 -13.25 14.83 20.48
C GLY A 88 -14.30 15.68 21.17
N ALA A 89 -15.22 15.07 21.94
CA ALA A 89 -16.39 15.77 22.46
C ALA A 89 -15.99 16.91 23.40
N GLY A 90 -16.51 18.12 23.12
CA GLY A 90 -16.22 19.33 23.88
C GLY A 90 -14.81 19.89 23.68
N ARG A 91 -13.98 19.26 22.85
CA ARG A 91 -12.63 19.72 22.50
C ARG A 91 -12.67 20.47 21.18
N SER A 92 -11.91 21.55 21.10
CA SER A 92 -11.75 22.29 19.85
C SER A 92 -10.91 21.47 18.86
N ILE A 93 -11.25 21.49 17.56
CA ILE A 93 -10.41 20.93 16.49
C ILE A 93 -9.06 21.62 16.38
N PHE A 94 -8.99 22.85 16.89
CA PHE A 94 -7.75 23.61 17.00
C PHE A 94 -6.93 23.21 18.24
N ASP A 95 -7.43 22.32 19.10
CA ASP A 95 -6.64 21.76 20.20
C ASP A 95 -5.42 21.01 19.62
N PRO A 96 -4.17 21.46 19.88
CA PRO A 96 -2.99 20.78 19.38
C PRO A 96 -2.82 19.39 20.00
N LYS A 97 -3.25 19.20 21.25
CA LYS A 97 -3.18 17.90 21.92
C LYS A 97 -4.10 16.89 21.26
N LEU A 98 -5.23 17.34 20.71
CA LEU A 98 -6.13 16.48 19.98
C LEU A 98 -5.45 15.95 18.71
N VAL A 99 -4.84 16.82 17.93
CA VAL A 99 -4.17 16.42 16.68
C VAL A 99 -3.01 15.45 16.94
N GLU A 100 -2.23 15.70 17.99
CA GLU A 100 -1.16 14.80 18.42
C GLU A 100 -1.73 13.45 18.93
N GLU A 101 -2.80 13.47 19.73
CA GLU A 101 -3.46 12.26 20.20
C GLU A 101 -4.01 11.44 19.03
N VAL A 102 -4.65 12.10 18.06
CA VAL A 102 -5.14 11.46 16.84
C VAL A 102 -3.99 10.78 16.10
N GLY A 103 -2.90 11.51 15.87
CA GLY A 103 -1.69 10.97 15.24
C GLY A 103 -1.19 9.73 15.98
N LYS A 104 -0.95 9.83 17.28
CA LYS A 104 -0.46 8.71 18.12
C LYS A 104 -1.41 7.53 18.13
N LYS A 105 -2.73 7.74 18.19
CA LYS A 105 -3.70 6.62 18.16
C LYS A 105 -3.69 5.91 16.81
N PHE A 106 -3.56 6.64 15.71
CA PHE A 106 -3.41 6.01 14.39
C PHE A 106 -2.05 5.33 14.25
N GLU A 107 -0.96 5.90 14.76
CA GLU A 107 0.37 5.24 14.74
C GLU A 107 0.41 3.95 15.57
N ASN A 108 -0.33 3.91 16.68
CA ASN A 108 -0.48 2.71 17.50
C ASN A 108 -1.42 1.67 16.89
N CYS A 109 -2.12 1.97 15.79
CA CYS A 109 -2.95 1.00 15.10
C CYS A 109 -2.06 -0.01 14.35
N PRO A 110 -2.19 -1.33 14.60
CA PRO A 110 -1.38 -2.36 13.95
C PRO A 110 -1.39 -2.36 12.42
N TRP A 111 -2.43 -1.82 11.79
CA TRP A 111 -2.52 -1.73 10.33
C TRP A 111 -1.80 -0.51 9.74
N VAL A 112 -1.47 0.46 10.57
CA VAL A 112 -0.83 1.70 10.16
C VAL A 112 0.67 1.52 10.29
N ARG A 113 1.38 1.82 9.21
CA ARG A 113 2.83 1.83 9.21
C ARG A 113 3.38 3.13 9.77
N ARG A 114 2.87 4.23 9.24
CA ARG A 114 3.19 5.59 9.65
C ARG A 114 2.05 6.52 9.30
N VAL A 115 1.83 7.52 10.16
CA VAL A 115 0.96 8.65 9.85
C VAL A 115 1.80 9.67 9.10
N THR A 116 1.36 10.07 7.91
CA THR A 116 2.09 11.02 7.07
C THR A 116 1.65 12.45 7.34
N ALA A 117 0.36 12.66 7.65
CA ALA A 117 -0.15 13.96 8.06
C ALA A 117 -1.47 13.83 8.84
N VAL A 118 -1.72 14.78 9.73
CA VAL A 118 -3.03 15.04 10.32
C VAL A 118 -3.38 16.49 10.02
N GLU A 119 -4.29 16.70 9.07
CA GLU A 119 -4.66 18.01 8.56
C GLU A 119 -6.02 18.43 9.12
N ARG A 120 -6.16 19.72 9.43
CA ARG A 120 -7.45 20.31 9.77
C ARG A 120 -8.12 20.76 8.48
N VAL A 121 -9.31 20.26 8.24
CA VAL A 121 -10.16 20.66 7.12
C VAL A 121 -11.31 21.46 7.72
N PHE A 122 -11.32 22.75 7.44
CA PHE A 122 -12.42 23.63 7.80
C PHE A 122 -13.73 23.06 7.25
N PRO A 123 -14.85 23.11 7.99
CA PRO A 123 -15.02 23.73 9.31
C PRO A 123 -14.46 22.95 10.51
N ASP A 124 -14.70 21.64 10.55
CA ASP A 124 -14.70 20.83 11.78
C ASP A 124 -14.17 19.41 11.54
N ARG A 125 -13.28 19.20 10.55
CA ARG A 125 -12.81 17.87 10.17
C ARG A 125 -11.32 17.69 10.34
N LEU A 126 -10.91 16.50 10.76
CA LEU A 126 -9.53 16.06 10.69
C LEU A 126 -9.39 15.09 9.52
N LEU A 127 -8.49 15.42 8.59
CA LEU A 127 -8.07 14.54 7.52
C LEU A 127 -6.77 13.85 7.95
N ILE A 128 -6.84 12.54 8.19
CA ILE A 128 -5.68 11.73 8.54
C ILE A 128 -5.16 11.06 7.29
N LYS A 129 -3.92 11.36 6.92
CA LYS A 129 -3.18 10.68 5.85
C LYS A 129 -2.18 9.74 6.50
N PHE A 130 -2.19 8.48 6.10
CA PHE A 130 -1.31 7.47 6.63
C PHE A 130 -1.05 6.37 5.61
N GLU A 131 0.02 5.61 5.83
CA GLU A 131 0.38 4.47 5.01
C GLU A 131 -0.04 3.16 5.69
N TYR A 132 -0.76 2.32 4.97
CA TYR A 132 -1.07 0.97 5.43
C TYR A 132 0.17 0.08 5.41
N ARG A 133 0.30 -0.76 6.44
CA ARG A 133 1.15 -1.93 6.35
C ARG A 133 0.61 -2.89 5.30
N ARG A 134 1.52 -3.55 4.59
CA ARG A 134 1.20 -4.58 3.61
C ARG A 134 1.82 -5.87 4.09
N ALA A 135 1.06 -6.96 4.02
CA ALA A 135 1.62 -8.28 4.26
C ALA A 135 2.77 -8.52 3.28
N HIS A 136 3.91 -8.92 3.82
CA HIS A 136 5.13 -9.19 3.07
C HIS A 136 5.45 -10.68 3.08
N VAL A 137 5.34 -11.31 4.24
CA VAL A 137 5.44 -12.77 4.40
C VAL A 137 4.27 -13.32 5.22
N ALA A 138 3.96 -14.59 4.99
CA ALA A 138 2.95 -15.32 5.75
C ALA A 138 3.63 -16.46 6.53
N VAL A 139 3.73 -16.31 7.86
CA VAL A 139 4.35 -17.29 8.73
C VAL A 139 3.35 -18.40 9.04
N ARG A 140 3.67 -19.63 8.65
CA ARG A 140 2.84 -20.81 8.91
C ARG A 140 2.89 -21.19 10.38
N ARG A 141 1.72 -21.48 10.94
CA ARG A 141 1.46 -21.96 12.29
C ARG A 141 0.46 -23.11 12.23
N GLU A 142 0.31 -23.82 13.33
CA GLU A 142 -0.64 -24.95 13.43
C GLU A 142 -2.08 -24.52 13.17
N ASN A 143 -2.45 -23.30 13.60
CA ASN A 143 -3.78 -22.73 13.49
C ASN A 143 -3.98 -21.80 12.28
N GLY A 144 -3.05 -21.79 11.32
CA GLY A 144 -3.13 -20.97 10.11
C GLY A 144 -1.86 -20.14 9.85
N TYR A 145 -2.05 -18.93 9.36
CA TYR A 145 -0.99 -18.04 8.91
C TYR A 145 -1.02 -16.72 9.67
N VAL A 146 0.13 -16.32 10.20
CA VAL A 146 0.33 -15.01 10.81
C VAL A 146 1.07 -14.14 9.81
N LEU A 147 0.51 -12.98 9.48
CA LEU A 147 1.10 -12.10 8.49
C LEU A 147 2.09 -11.15 9.14
N VAL A 148 3.18 -10.88 8.41
CA VAL A 148 4.25 -9.98 8.84
C VAL A 148 4.56 -9.04 7.68
N ASP A 149 4.75 -7.75 7.97
CA ASP A 149 5.15 -6.78 6.96
C ASP A 149 6.66 -6.74 6.73
N ARG A 150 7.12 -5.85 5.85
CA ARG A 150 8.55 -5.73 5.51
C ARG A 150 9.42 -5.22 6.67
N ASP A 151 8.81 -4.63 7.69
CA ASP A 151 9.52 -4.11 8.87
C ASP A 151 9.58 -5.17 9.99
N GLY A 152 9.13 -6.40 9.72
CA GLY A 152 9.07 -7.48 10.72
C GLY A 152 7.94 -7.31 11.74
N VAL A 153 6.94 -6.48 11.45
CA VAL A 153 5.82 -6.23 12.39
C VAL A 153 4.69 -7.21 12.12
N ARG A 154 4.19 -7.83 13.20
CA ARG A 154 3.01 -8.73 13.12
C ARG A 154 1.76 -7.93 12.77
N LEU A 155 1.04 -8.37 11.75
CA LEU A 155 -0.26 -7.82 11.38
C LEU A 155 -1.40 -8.53 12.14
N PRO A 156 -2.55 -7.86 12.34
CA PRO A 156 -3.70 -8.46 13.01
C PRO A 156 -4.25 -9.72 12.34
N GLY A 157 -4.80 -10.62 13.16
CA GLY A 157 -5.49 -11.83 12.71
C GLY A 157 -4.62 -13.07 12.57
N VAL A 158 -5.30 -14.21 12.37
CA VAL A 158 -4.71 -15.50 11.97
C VAL A 158 -5.53 -16.04 10.82
N TYR A 159 -4.90 -16.25 9.67
CA TYR A 159 -5.59 -16.52 8.42
C TYR A 159 -5.54 -18.03 8.10
N PRO A 160 -6.66 -18.65 7.69
CA PRO A 160 -6.64 -20.08 7.33
C PRO A 160 -5.77 -20.36 6.09
N LEU A 161 -5.69 -19.39 5.18
CA LEU A 161 -4.87 -19.40 3.99
C LEU A 161 -4.13 -18.06 3.89
N PRO A 162 -2.90 -18.03 3.33
CA PRO A 162 -2.22 -16.77 3.10
C PRO A 162 -3.04 -15.95 2.09
N PRO A 163 -3.35 -14.67 2.38
CA PRO A 163 -4.08 -13.84 1.45
C PRO A 163 -3.28 -13.66 0.16
N LEU A 164 -3.99 -13.52 -0.96
CA LEU A 164 -3.43 -13.17 -2.27
C LEU A 164 -2.99 -11.70 -2.26
N CYS A 165 -1.97 -11.37 -1.46
CA CYS A 165 -1.28 -10.09 -1.53
C CYS A 165 -0.10 -10.19 -2.50
N ASP A 166 0.35 -9.05 -3.03
CA ASP A 166 1.30 -8.92 -4.15
C ASP A 166 2.54 -9.83 -4.09
N ARG A 167 2.94 -10.36 -2.91
CA ARG A 167 4.25 -11.00 -2.68
C ARG A 167 4.28 -12.09 -1.60
N SER A 168 3.17 -12.74 -1.25
CA SER A 168 3.11 -13.63 -0.07
C SER A 168 3.93 -14.92 -0.24
N VAL A 169 5.24 -14.83 0.02
CA VAL A 169 6.09 -15.98 0.28
C VAL A 169 5.72 -16.53 1.66
N GLN A 170 5.52 -17.83 1.74
CA GLN A 170 5.24 -18.51 3.01
C GLN A 170 6.54 -18.70 3.76
N VAL A 171 6.50 -18.56 5.09
CA VAL A 171 7.66 -18.80 5.95
C VAL A 171 7.33 -19.92 6.91
N THR A 172 8.19 -20.93 6.98
CA THR A 172 8.05 -22.10 7.87
C THR A 172 9.24 -22.21 8.82
N GLY A 173 9.07 -22.95 9.91
CA GLY A 173 10.18 -23.25 10.83
C GLY A 173 10.57 -22.15 11.83
N VAL A 174 9.89 -21.00 11.85
CA VAL A 174 10.11 -19.94 12.85
C VAL A 174 9.75 -20.46 14.24
N ALA A 175 10.72 -20.50 15.17
CA ALA A 175 10.56 -21.09 16.50
C ALA A 175 9.78 -20.21 17.47
N SER A 176 10.04 -18.90 17.45
CA SER A 176 9.45 -18.00 18.43
C SER A 176 7.94 -17.87 18.25
N LEU A 177 7.26 -17.59 19.35
CA LEU A 177 5.84 -17.29 19.33
C LEU A 177 5.60 -15.90 18.72
N PRO A 178 4.48 -15.71 17.99
CA PRO A 178 4.11 -14.39 17.47
C PRO A 178 3.90 -13.41 18.63
N PRO A 179 4.47 -12.18 18.56
CA PRO A 179 4.19 -11.13 19.54
C PRO A 179 2.74 -10.62 19.35
N GLU A 180 2.26 -9.66 20.14
CA GLU A 180 0.96 -9.03 19.88
C GLU A 180 0.92 -8.28 18.53
N PRO A 181 -0.25 -8.14 17.87
CA PRO A 181 -0.39 -7.36 16.64
C PRO A 181 0.16 -5.93 16.79
N GLY A 182 0.83 -5.44 15.75
CA GLY A 182 1.48 -4.12 15.74
C GLY A 182 2.85 -4.10 16.41
N GLN A 183 3.27 -5.18 17.07
CA GLN A 183 4.60 -5.30 17.66
C GLN A 183 5.61 -5.90 16.69
N PRO A 184 6.89 -5.49 16.76
CA PRO A 184 7.97 -6.12 16.00
C PRO A 184 8.20 -7.55 16.50
N TRP A 185 8.28 -8.48 15.56
CA TRP A 185 8.58 -9.88 15.84
C TRP A 185 10.09 -10.08 15.90
N LYS A 186 10.63 -10.03 17.12
CA LYS A 186 12.07 -10.10 17.40
C LYS A 186 12.61 -11.53 17.28
N ASP A 187 12.64 -12.05 16.06
CA ASP A 187 13.19 -13.37 15.72
C ASP A 187 14.17 -13.23 14.55
N GLU A 188 15.42 -13.61 14.77
CA GLU A 188 16.48 -13.47 13.76
C GLU A 188 16.22 -14.36 12.53
N ALA A 189 15.62 -15.53 12.72
CA ALA A 189 15.29 -16.44 11.63
C ALA A 189 14.17 -15.87 10.75
N LEU A 190 13.15 -15.26 11.37
CA LEU A 190 12.10 -14.55 10.64
C LEU A 190 12.66 -13.32 9.92
N ASN A 191 13.51 -12.53 10.56
CA ASN A 191 14.13 -11.36 9.93
C ASN A 191 14.97 -11.75 8.71
N ALA A 192 15.72 -12.86 8.80
CA ALA A 192 16.45 -13.45 7.69
C ALA A 192 15.50 -13.89 6.55
N ALA A 193 14.34 -14.48 6.86
CA ALA A 193 13.34 -14.85 5.88
C ALA A 193 12.69 -13.63 5.21
N VAL A 194 12.37 -12.57 5.98
CA VAL A 194 11.85 -11.30 5.46
C VAL A 194 12.85 -10.64 4.51
N ALA A 195 14.12 -10.57 4.89
CA ALA A 195 15.16 -10.03 4.02
C ALA A 195 15.32 -10.83 2.71
N MET A 196 15.19 -12.16 2.79
CA MET A 196 15.21 -13.02 1.59
C MET A 196 13.97 -12.81 0.72
N ALA A 197 12.79 -12.64 1.32
CA ALA A 197 11.55 -12.32 0.60
C ALA A 197 11.63 -10.98 -0.13
N ASP A 198 12.31 -9.98 0.45
CA ASP A 198 12.62 -8.71 -0.22
C ASP A 198 13.67 -8.86 -1.34
N TYR A 199 14.61 -9.79 -1.21
CA TYR A 199 15.66 -10.04 -2.21
C TYR A 199 15.14 -10.74 -3.48
N ILE A 200 14.22 -11.71 -3.34
CA ILE A 200 13.75 -12.56 -4.45
C ILE A 200 13.25 -11.75 -5.66
N PRO A 201 12.38 -10.73 -5.53
CA PRO A 201 11.87 -9.95 -6.66
C PRO A 201 12.95 -9.17 -7.41
N GLY A 202 14.03 -8.78 -6.72
CA GLY A 202 15.17 -8.09 -7.33
C GLY A 202 16.08 -9.03 -8.14
N ASN A 203 15.91 -10.35 -8.00
CA ASN A 203 16.73 -11.36 -8.64
C ASN A 203 15.91 -12.12 -9.71
N SER A 204 16.26 -11.93 -10.98
CA SER A 204 15.53 -12.52 -12.11
C SER A 204 15.52 -14.05 -12.09
N LEU A 205 16.58 -14.70 -11.60
CA LEU A 205 16.65 -16.15 -11.53
C LEU A 205 15.72 -16.70 -10.44
N LEU A 206 15.78 -16.15 -9.23
CA LEU A 206 14.91 -16.59 -8.14
C LEU A 206 13.44 -16.27 -8.42
N SER A 207 13.17 -15.12 -9.04
CA SER A 207 11.82 -14.76 -9.50
C SER A 207 11.29 -15.75 -10.54
N ARG A 208 12.12 -16.15 -11.51
CA ARG A 208 11.74 -17.15 -12.52
C ARG A 208 11.43 -18.52 -11.92
N LEU A 209 12.16 -18.91 -10.87
CA LEU A 209 11.92 -20.17 -10.16
C LEU A 209 10.64 -20.20 -9.33
N ALA A 210 9.94 -19.06 -9.22
CA ALA A 210 8.68 -18.92 -8.50
C ALA A 210 8.77 -19.53 -7.09
N VAL A 211 9.72 -19.02 -6.28
CA VAL A 211 9.88 -19.40 -4.88
C VAL A 211 8.59 -19.12 -4.12
N LYS A 212 8.02 -20.15 -3.48
CA LYS A 212 6.75 -20.08 -2.74
C LYS A 212 6.93 -20.12 -1.24
N GLU A 213 8.01 -20.74 -0.76
CA GLU A 213 8.25 -20.92 0.67
C GLU A 213 9.72 -20.69 1.02
N ILE A 214 9.95 -20.10 2.20
CA ILE A 214 11.26 -19.96 2.85
C ILE A 214 11.19 -20.74 4.16
N ASP A 215 12.01 -21.78 4.27
CA ASP A 215 12.14 -22.60 5.48
C ASP A 215 13.34 -22.16 6.30
N VAL A 216 13.09 -21.82 7.56
CA VAL A 216 14.11 -21.43 8.54
C VAL A 216 14.13 -22.35 9.77
N ALA A 217 13.58 -23.56 9.66
CA ALA A 217 13.51 -24.52 10.77
C ALA A 217 14.89 -24.87 11.35
N ASN A 218 15.92 -24.88 10.50
CA ASN A 218 17.29 -25.16 10.89
C ASN A 218 18.15 -23.89 11.10
N PHE A 219 17.55 -22.72 11.24
CA PHE A 219 18.29 -21.49 11.55
C PHE A 219 19.18 -21.68 12.78
N ALA A 220 20.41 -21.15 12.73
CA ALA A 220 21.45 -21.37 13.74
C ALA A 220 21.77 -22.86 14.04
N GLY A 221 21.50 -23.77 13.09
CA GLY A 221 21.79 -25.20 13.23
C GLY A 221 20.89 -25.94 14.21
N ARG A 222 19.68 -25.44 14.49
CA ARG A 222 18.75 -26.00 15.49
C ARG A 222 18.40 -27.47 15.28
N GLN A 223 18.34 -27.94 14.03
CA GLN A 223 18.07 -29.34 13.71
C GLN A 223 19.35 -30.11 13.40
N ASP A 224 20.22 -29.54 12.57
CA ASP A 224 21.50 -30.11 12.18
C ASP A 224 22.46 -28.98 11.75
N PRO A 225 23.56 -28.74 12.50
CA PRO A 225 24.55 -27.71 12.17
C PRO A 225 25.22 -27.89 10.80
N ARG A 226 25.14 -29.07 10.19
CA ARG A 226 25.71 -29.36 8.85
C ARG A 226 24.75 -29.06 7.70
N LYS A 227 23.46 -28.89 8.01
CA LYS A 227 22.43 -28.55 7.02
C LYS A 227 22.30 -27.04 6.86
N SER A 228 21.68 -26.65 5.76
CA SER A 228 21.32 -25.26 5.46
C SER A 228 20.52 -24.62 6.58
N GLU A 229 20.86 -23.39 6.99
CA GLU A 229 20.07 -22.62 7.97
C GLU A 229 18.81 -22.05 7.34
N LEU A 230 18.89 -21.64 6.07
CA LEU A 230 17.79 -21.12 5.26
C LEU A 230 17.65 -21.96 3.99
N SER A 231 16.44 -22.36 3.64
CA SER A 231 16.14 -23.05 2.39
C SER A 231 14.98 -22.39 1.66
N LEU A 232 15.03 -22.38 0.34
CA LEU A 232 13.95 -21.89 -0.52
C LEU A 232 13.24 -23.08 -1.13
N VAL A 233 11.91 -23.04 -1.24
CA VAL A 233 11.13 -24.06 -1.96
C VAL A 233 10.45 -23.41 -3.15
N THR A 234 10.72 -23.95 -4.32
CA THR A 234 10.17 -23.47 -5.59
C THR A 234 8.76 -24.02 -5.82
N SER A 235 8.06 -23.44 -6.80
CA SER A 235 6.69 -23.86 -7.15
C SER A 235 6.57 -25.32 -7.62
N ASN A 236 7.65 -25.91 -8.15
CA ASN A 236 7.75 -27.32 -8.54
C ASN A 236 8.24 -28.24 -7.41
N GLY A 237 8.42 -27.71 -6.19
CA GLY A 237 8.76 -28.49 -5.00
C GLY A 237 10.26 -28.75 -4.79
N CYS A 238 11.14 -28.24 -5.66
CA CYS A 238 12.58 -28.36 -5.45
C CYS A 238 13.04 -27.48 -4.27
N GLN A 239 13.83 -28.06 -3.37
CA GLN A 239 14.44 -27.34 -2.25
C GLN A 239 15.82 -26.80 -2.63
N ILE A 240 15.99 -25.48 -2.58
CA ILE A 240 17.27 -24.81 -2.73
C ILE A 240 17.84 -24.57 -1.33
N ALA A 241 18.82 -25.38 -0.95
CA ALA A 241 19.57 -25.21 0.29
C ALA A 241 20.56 -24.05 0.12
N TRP A 242 20.14 -22.87 0.60
CA TRP A 242 20.81 -21.58 0.42
C TRP A 242 22.03 -21.37 1.33
N GLY A 243 22.06 -22.07 2.45
CA GLY A 243 23.06 -21.96 3.51
C GLY A 243 22.69 -20.88 4.53
N ARG A 244 23.72 -20.21 5.04
CA ARG A 244 23.58 -19.06 5.94
C ARG A 244 23.15 -17.80 5.21
N THR A 245 22.50 -16.89 5.93
CA THR A 245 22.22 -15.54 5.41
C THR A 245 23.46 -14.66 5.55
N SER A 246 23.49 -13.53 4.82
CA SER A 246 24.57 -12.54 4.97
C SER A 246 24.67 -11.98 6.39
N THR A 247 23.57 -11.98 7.15
CA THR A 247 23.53 -11.53 8.54
C THR A 247 24.20 -12.53 9.49
N THR A 248 24.16 -13.82 9.17
CA THR A 248 24.77 -14.90 9.97
C THR A 248 26.04 -15.48 9.34
N SER A 249 26.56 -14.85 8.27
CA SER A 249 27.71 -15.37 7.53
C SER A 249 28.97 -15.32 8.38
N LYS A 250 29.68 -16.45 8.45
CA LYS A 250 31.01 -16.56 9.07
C LYS A 250 32.09 -16.58 8.00
N PHE A 251 33.33 -16.39 8.44
CA PHE A 251 34.50 -16.54 7.57
C PHE A 251 34.47 -17.90 6.85
N GLY A 252 34.51 -17.89 5.52
CA GLY A 252 34.44 -19.08 4.67
C GLY A 252 33.06 -19.38 4.06
N ASP A 253 32.00 -18.65 4.42
CA ASP A 253 30.71 -18.74 3.73
C ASP A 253 30.80 -18.07 2.34
N LEU A 254 30.12 -18.68 1.35
CA LEU A 254 30.03 -18.13 0.00
C LEU A 254 29.23 -16.83 -0.02
N SER A 255 29.65 -15.88 -0.85
CA SER A 255 28.88 -14.67 -1.11
C SER A 255 27.55 -14.99 -1.80
N THR A 256 26.61 -14.05 -1.76
CA THR A 256 25.35 -14.18 -2.50
C THR A 256 25.62 -14.36 -3.99
N GLU A 257 26.58 -13.65 -4.54
CA GLU A 257 26.97 -13.71 -5.95
C GLU A 257 27.55 -15.09 -6.32
N GLU A 258 28.41 -15.65 -5.48
CA GLU A 258 28.96 -17.01 -5.67
C GLU A 258 27.83 -18.07 -5.62
N LYS A 259 26.87 -17.95 -4.69
CA LYS A 259 25.69 -18.83 -4.63
C LYS A 259 24.82 -18.70 -5.88
N MET A 260 24.66 -17.49 -6.40
CA MET A 260 23.92 -17.26 -7.65
C MET A 260 24.63 -17.86 -8.85
N GLU A 261 25.96 -17.82 -8.90
CA GLU A 261 26.72 -18.48 -9.95
C GLU A 261 26.58 -20.00 -9.90
N ASN A 262 26.69 -20.58 -8.70
CA ASN A 262 26.40 -22.00 -8.49
C ASN A 262 24.98 -22.36 -8.97
N LEU A 263 23.99 -21.49 -8.75
CA LEU A 263 22.62 -21.72 -9.22
C LEU A 263 22.51 -21.65 -10.75
N ARG A 264 23.17 -20.69 -11.41
CA ARG A 264 23.21 -20.60 -12.89
C ARG A 264 23.77 -21.87 -13.51
N GLU A 265 24.85 -22.34 -12.94
CA GLU A 265 25.52 -23.57 -13.32
C GLU A 265 24.62 -24.82 -13.20
N VAL A 266 23.83 -24.93 -12.12
CA VAL A 266 22.84 -26.01 -11.99
C VAL A 266 21.74 -25.86 -13.03
N LEU A 267 21.23 -24.65 -13.25
CA LEU A 267 20.16 -24.36 -14.20
C LEU A 267 20.55 -24.61 -15.66
N ALA A 268 21.85 -24.57 -15.99
CA ALA A 268 22.37 -24.94 -17.30
C ALA A 268 22.20 -26.43 -17.61
N VAL A 269 22.19 -27.29 -16.58
CA VAL A 269 22.02 -28.75 -16.71
C VAL A 269 20.58 -29.17 -16.41
N TYR A 270 19.94 -28.52 -15.43
CA TYR A 270 18.58 -28.80 -14.98
C TYR A 270 17.74 -27.51 -15.09
N PRO A 271 17.20 -27.19 -16.28
CA PRO A 271 16.33 -26.04 -16.47
C PRO A 271 15.16 -26.05 -15.48
N ASP A 272 14.92 -24.90 -14.86
CA ASP A 272 13.90 -24.69 -13.81
C ASP A 272 13.97 -25.67 -12.63
N LEU A 273 15.14 -26.29 -12.41
CA LEU A 273 15.38 -27.32 -11.39
C LEU A 273 14.47 -28.56 -11.56
N ASN A 274 13.98 -28.82 -12.76
CA ASN A 274 13.12 -29.96 -13.02
C ASN A 274 13.85 -31.28 -12.76
N GLY A 275 13.15 -32.20 -12.10
CA GLY A 275 13.69 -33.50 -11.74
C GLY A 275 14.59 -33.50 -10.51
N LEU A 276 14.84 -32.34 -9.89
CA LEU A 276 15.62 -32.23 -8.66
C LEU A 276 14.70 -32.12 -7.44
N LYS A 277 15.03 -32.89 -6.41
CA LYS A 277 14.41 -32.79 -5.10
C LYS A 277 15.09 -31.70 -4.28
N ARG A 278 16.42 -31.63 -4.36
CA ARG A 278 17.22 -30.65 -3.63
C ARG A 278 18.45 -30.22 -4.41
N VAL A 279 18.81 -28.95 -4.24
CA VAL A 279 20.07 -28.36 -4.72
C VAL A 279 20.77 -27.64 -3.57
N THR A 280 22.06 -27.90 -3.40
CA THR A 280 22.89 -27.27 -2.37
C THR A 280 23.86 -26.29 -2.98
N LEU A 281 23.76 -25.02 -2.57
CA LEU A 281 24.51 -23.91 -3.19
C LEU A 281 25.66 -23.35 -2.33
N TYR A 282 25.75 -23.72 -1.05
CA TYR A 282 26.63 -23.06 -0.08
C TYR A 282 28.04 -23.67 0.06
N PHE A 283 28.41 -24.64 -0.77
CA PHE A 283 29.76 -25.22 -0.77
C PHE A 283 30.61 -24.67 -1.92
N ARG A 284 31.84 -24.24 -1.61
CA ARG A 284 32.77 -23.70 -2.61
C ARG A 284 33.19 -24.78 -3.60
N GLY A 285 33.03 -24.52 -4.90
CA GLY A 285 33.45 -25.41 -5.99
C GLY A 285 32.76 -26.78 -6.03
N SER A 286 31.69 -26.98 -5.24
CA SER A 286 30.94 -28.23 -5.20
C SER A 286 29.45 -27.94 -5.05
N ARG A 287 28.72 -28.05 -6.15
CA ARG A 287 27.25 -28.09 -6.13
C ARG A 287 26.83 -29.54 -5.93
N SER A 288 25.97 -29.79 -4.94
CA SER A 288 25.37 -31.11 -4.73
C SER A 288 23.91 -31.05 -5.16
N VAL A 289 23.54 -31.92 -6.08
CA VAL A 289 22.16 -32.09 -6.55
C VAL A 289 21.66 -33.45 -6.09
N GLU A 290 20.44 -33.48 -5.57
CA GLU A 290 19.71 -34.69 -5.20
C GLU A 290 18.56 -34.84 -6.20
N PRO A 291 18.65 -35.76 -7.17
CA PRO A 291 17.57 -36.03 -8.11
C PRO A 291 16.32 -36.56 -7.39
N THR A 292 15.17 -36.42 -8.02
CA THR A 292 13.94 -37.15 -7.64
C THR A 292 14.08 -38.63 -8.03
N ASP A 293 13.44 -39.53 -7.27
CA ASP A 293 13.56 -40.98 -7.47
C ASP A 293 13.14 -41.45 -8.88
N ASN A 294 12.35 -40.65 -9.59
CA ASN A 294 11.86 -40.94 -10.95
C ASN A 294 12.74 -40.33 -12.06
N TYR A 295 13.82 -39.62 -11.73
CA TYR A 295 14.67 -38.96 -12.74
C TYR A 295 15.70 -39.92 -13.33
N VAL A 296 15.26 -40.73 -14.30
CA VAL A 296 16.16 -41.51 -15.17
C VAL A 296 16.57 -40.63 -16.35
N GLN A 297 17.50 -39.70 -16.14
CA GLN A 297 18.33 -39.21 -17.23
C GLN A 297 19.79 -39.36 -16.84
N THR A 298 20.54 -40.05 -17.69
CA THR A 298 21.99 -40.03 -17.70
C THR A 298 22.41 -38.56 -17.77
N PRO A 299 23.09 -37.99 -16.75
CA PRO A 299 23.51 -36.61 -16.82
C PRO A 299 24.42 -36.44 -18.05
N PRO A 300 24.27 -35.36 -18.83
CA PRO A 300 25.22 -35.07 -19.90
C PRO A 300 26.62 -35.01 -19.28
N THR A 301 27.54 -35.79 -19.84
CA THR A 301 28.93 -35.87 -19.39
C THR A 301 29.49 -34.46 -19.22
N PRO A 302 29.95 -34.05 -18.03
CA PRO A 302 30.52 -32.73 -17.85
C PRO A 302 31.71 -32.60 -18.80
N SER A 303 31.68 -31.58 -19.66
CA SER A 303 32.82 -31.24 -20.50
C SER A 303 33.99 -30.92 -19.57
N ARG A 304 35.02 -31.78 -19.62
CA ARG A 304 36.26 -31.62 -18.87
C ARG A 304 36.88 -30.29 -19.29
N GLN A 305 36.75 -29.24 -18.48
CA GLN A 305 37.57 -28.06 -18.68
C GLN A 305 39.04 -28.43 -18.42
N PRO A 306 39.97 -28.06 -19.32
CA PRO A 306 41.38 -28.34 -19.12
C PRO A 306 41.87 -27.61 -17.87
N ARG A 307 42.46 -28.37 -16.94
CA ARG A 307 43.25 -27.78 -15.85
C ARG A 307 44.39 -27.01 -16.47
N VAL A 308 44.34 -25.68 -16.40
CA VAL A 308 45.51 -24.83 -16.62
C VAL A 308 46.50 -25.18 -15.50
N ARG A 309 47.69 -25.65 -15.89
CA ARG A 309 48.83 -25.91 -15.01
C ARG A 309 49.54 -24.61 -14.69
#